data_AF-A0A8S0PGM7-F1
#
_entry.id   AF-A0A8S0PGM7-F1
#
_cell.length_a   1.000
_cell.length_b   1.000
_cell.length_c   1.000
_cell.angle_alpha   90.00
_cell.angle_beta   90.00
_cell.angle_gamma   90.00
#
_symmetry.space_group_name_H-M   'P 1'
#
loop_
_entity.id
_entity.type
_entity.pdbx_description
1 polymer ?
#
loop_
_entity_poly.entity_id
_entity_poly.type
_entity_poly.pdbx_seq_one_letter_code
_entity_poly.pdbx_strand_id
1 'polypeptide(L)'
;MKFCIVEIDSLKCNLQVITLQAFVQRCNATVIFNTNEKPFYPVTVNNVDLHRHFVEVARNMLGGKNIIEMQPIMGAEDFSFFAEAIPGYFYYIGMINETQEQLEPGHSPYFKVNEDILPYGAALHASLAVTYLLEYHSQLTTQKGSCHDEL
;
A
#
# COMPACT_ATOMS: atom_id res chain seq x y z
N MET A 1 21.96 17.97 36.42
CA MET A 1 20.96 18.08 35.35
C MET A 1 21.06 16.79 34.53
N LYS A 2 20.01 15.97 34.49
CA LYS A 2 20.02 14.72 33.71
C LYS A 2 19.61 15.05 32.28
N PHE A 3 20.40 14.62 31.31
CA PHE A 3 20.09 14.73 29.89
C PHE A 3 19.52 13.39 29.42
N CYS A 4 18.34 13.42 28.82
CA CYS A 4 17.82 12.31 28.03
C CYS A 4 17.82 12.77 26.57
N ILE A 5 18.73 12.21 25.79
CA ILE A 5 18.70 12.37 24.33
C ILE A 5 17.76 11.29 23.81
N VAL A 6 16.73 11.70 23.09
CA VAL A 6 15.78 10.79 22.44
C VAL A 6 15.83 11.12 20.95
N GLU A 7 16.44 10.24 20.18
CA GLU A 7 16.58 10.36 18.73
C GLU A 7 15.41 9.59 18.10
N ILE A 8 14.58 10.28 17.31
CA ILE A 8 13.38 9.70 16.71
C ILE A 8 13.27 10.16 15.26
N ASP A 9 13.15 9.19 14.36
CA ASP A 9 12.93 9.46 12.96
C ASP A 9 11.43 9.66 12.66
N SER A 10 11.15 10.82 12.08
CA SER A 10 10.04 11.12 11.17
C SER A 10 8.60 11.32 11.69
N LEU A 11 8.24 11.15 12.97
CA LEU A 11 6.83 11.37 13.40
C LEU A 11 6.62 12.57 14.31
N LYS A 12 6.14 13.68 13.73
CA LYS A 12 5.61 14.88 14.43
C LYS A 12 4.55 14.55 15.50
N CYS A 13 3.87 13.42 15.39
CA CYS A 13 2.73 13.05 16.24
C CYS A 13 3.10 12.78 17.71
N ASN A 14 4.34 12.35 17.99
CA ASN A 14 4.75 11.96 19.35
C ASN A 14 5.48 13.05 20.14
N LEU A 15 5.54 14.29 19.64
CA LEU A 15 6.26 15.37 20.31
C LEU A 15 5.69 15.67 21.71
N GLN A 16 4.37 15.55 21.87
CA GLN A 16 3.71 15.68 23.18
C GLN A 16 4.16 14.60 24.16
N VAL A 17 4.27 13.34 23.72
CA VAL A 17 4.72 12.23 24.56
C VAL A 17 6.14 12.48 25.04
N ILE A 18 7.05 12.86 24.14
CA ILE A 18 8.46 13.12 24.46
C ILE A 18 8.56 14.29 25.47
N THR A 19 7.82 15.37 25.23
CA THR A 19 7.85 16.57 26.09
C THR A 19 7.30 16.26 27.49
N LEU A 20 6.21 15.50 27.58
CA LEU A 20 5.62 15.09 28.86
C LEU A 20 6.52 14.14 29.64
N GLN A 21 7.16 13.18 28.97
CA GLN A 21 8.12 12.27 29.61
C GLN A 21 9.34 13.04 30.14
N ALA A 22 9.89 13.97 29.36
CA ALA A 22 10.99 14.83 29.79
C ALA A 22 10.61 15.68 31.02
N PHE A 23 9.40 16.27 30.99
CA PHE A 23 8.87 17.06 32.10
C PHE A 23 8.73 16.24 33.40
N VAL A 24 8.10 15.06 33.34
CA VAL A 24 7.91 14.17 34.51
C VAL A 24 9.27 13.74 35.08
N GLN A 25 10.24 13.44 34.22
CA GLN A 25 11.58 13.02 34.63
C GLN A 25 12.50 14.18 35.03
N ARG A 26 12.04 15.43 34.95
CA ARG A 26 12.82 16.65 35.20
C ARG A 26 14.09 16.72 34.35
N CYS A 27 13.96 16.30 33.09
CA CYS A 27 15.02 16.33 32.08
C CYS A 27 14.67 17.32 30.97
N ASN A 28 15.70 17.81 30.26
CA ASN A 28 15.49 18.42 28.96
C ASN A 28 15.56 17.35 27.88
N ALA A 29 14.65 17.42 26.91
CA ALA A 29 14.70 16.61 25.69
C ALA A 29 15.04 17.50 24.50
N THR A 30 15.85 16.98 23.59
CA THR A 30 16.06 17.55 22.25
C THR A 30 15.60 16.49 21.27
N VAL A 31 14.73 16.88 20.34
CA VAL A 31 14.24 16.00 19.28
C VAL A 31 14.91 16.45 18.00
N ILE A 32 15.65 15.54 17.38
CA ILE A 32 16.32 15.76 16.10
C ILE A 32 15.51 15.01 15.06
N PHE A 33 14.90 15.74 14.13
CA PHE A 33 14.27 15.13 12.96
C PHE A 33 15.27 15.16 11.82
N ASN A 34 15.75 14.00 11.40
CA ASN A 34 16.64 13.92 10.24
C ASN A 34 15.82 13.97 8.95
N THR A 35 15.53 15.19 8.47
CA THR A 35 14.71 15.40 7.25
C THR A 35 15.50 15.23 5.96
N ASN A 36 16.82 15.08 6.05
CA ASN A 36 17.71 14.99 4.88
C ASN A 36 17.96 13.53 4.47
N GLU A 37 17.62 12.58 5.34
CA GLU A 37 17.73 11.16 5.07
C GLU A 37 16.41 10.59 4.55
N LYS A 38 16.52 9.63 3.64
CA LYS A 38 15.36 8.94 3.09
C LYS A 38 14.75 8.07 4.21
N PRO A 39 13.42 8.05 4.40
CA PRO A 39 12.80 7.20 5.41
C PRO A 39 13.15 5.72 5.18
N PHE A 40 13.18 4.94 6.26
CA PHE A 40 13.49 3.50 6.22
C PHE A 40 12.64 2.73 5.21
N TYR A 41 11.36 3.10 5.09
CA TYR A 41 10.47 2.66 4.02
C TYR A 41 9.84 3.89 3.35
N PRO A 42 9.90 4.01 2.02
CA PRO A 42 9.09 4.97 1.29
C PRO A 42 7.60 4.72 1.54
N VAL A 43 6.77 5.72 1.23
CA VAL A 43 5.32 5.55 1.27
C VAL A 43 4.88 4.69 0.10
N THR A 44 4.08 3.64 0.35
CA THR A 44 3.47 2.84 -0.72
C THR A 44 2.37 3.65 -1.41
N VAL A 45 2.70 4.23 -2.56
CA VAL A 45 1.76 5.01 -3.38
C VAL A 45 1.34 4.21 -4.60
N ASN A 46 0.04 3.97 -4.72
CA ASN A 46 -0.53 3.31 -5.89
C ASN A 46 -0.56 4.25 -7.10
N ASN A 47 -0.12 3.75 -8.25
CA ASN A 47 -0.24 4.50 -9.51
C ASN A 47 -1.71 4.70 -9.91
N VAL A 48 -2.05 5.91 -10.37
CA VAL A 48 -3.43 6.32 -10.67
C VAL A 48 -4.03 5.59 -11.87
N ASP A 49 -3.23 5.30 -12.90
CA ASP A 49 -3.72 4.58 -14.09
C ASP A 49 -3.89 3.09 -13.79
N LEU A 50 -2.97 2.50 -13.04
CA LEU A 50 -3.13 1.12 -12.55
C LEU A 50 -4.31 0.99 -11.57
N HIS A 51 -4.62 2.03 -10.80
CA HIS A 51 -5.83 2.07 -9.98
C HIS A 51 -7.10 1.99 -10.82
N ARG A 52 -7.16 2.75 -11.92
CA ARG A 52 -8.30 2.72 -12.85
C ARG A 52 -8.48 1.32 -13.45
N HIS A 53 -7.38 0.72 -13.93
CA HIS A 53 -7.35 -0.65 -14.44
C HIS A 53 -7.86 -1.65 -13.38
N PHE A 54 -7.35 -1.54 -12.15
CA PHE A 54 -7.77 -2.39 -11.05
C PHE A 54 -9.26 -2.30 -10.78
N VAL A 55 -9.80 -1.09 -10.67
CA VAL A 55 -11.21 -0.86 -10.38
C VAL A 55 -12.11 -1.42 -11.49
N GLU A 56 -11.70 -1.33 -12.75
CA GLU A 56 -12.43 -1.90 -13.88
C GLU A 56 -12.47 -3.43 -13.82
N VAL A 57 -11.29 -4.07 -13.73
CA VAL A 57 -11.18 -5.54 -13.68
C VAL A 57 -11.89 -6.09 -12.45
N ALA A 58 -11.65 -5.51 -11.27
CA ALA A 58 -12.28 -5.96 -10.02
C ALA A 58 -13.80 -5.79 -10.08
N ARG A 59 -14.32 -4.72 -10.70
CA ARG A 59 -15.76 -4.49 -10.80
C ARG A 59 -16.42 -5.53 -11.70
N ASN A 60 -15.77 -5.88 -12.79
CA ASN A 60 -16.25 -6.89 -13.73
C ASN A 60 -16.27 -8.29 -13.09
N MET A 61 -15.26 -8.61 -12.28
CA MET A 61 -15.14 -9.93 -11.65
C MET A 61 -15.98 -10.10 -10.39
N LEU A 62 -15.93 -9.11 -9.49
CA LEU A 62 -16.47 -9.21 -8.14
C LEU A 62 -17.75 -8.39 -7.95
N GLY A 63 -18.08 -7.51 -8.89
CA GLY A 63 -19.17 -6.54 -8.75
C GLY A 63 -18.76 -5.32 -7.93
N GLY A 64 -19.31 -4.16 -8.27
CA GLY A 64 -18.88 -2.89 -7.68
C GLY A 64 -19.10 -2.74 -6.17
N LYS A 65 -20.01 -3.53 -5.57
CA LYS A 65 -20.26 -3.51 -4.12
C LYS A 65 -19.14 -4.16 -3.30
N ASN A 66 -18.32 -5.00 -3.93
CA ASN A 66 -17.24 -5.74 -3.28
C ASN A 66 -15.88 -5.04 -3.42
N ILE A 67 -15.88 -3.78 -3.86
CA ILE A 67 -14.71 -2.91 -3.93
C ILE A 67 -14.89 -1.81 -2.90
N ILE A 68 -13.96 -1.75 -1.96
CA ILE A 68 -13.99 -0.77 -0.86
C ILE A 68 -12.77 0.13 -1.00
N GLU A 69 -13.01 1.44 -1.00
CA GLU A 69 -11.92 2.42 -0.98
C GLU A 69 -11.32 2.48 0.42
N MET A 70 -10.01 2.22 0.49
CA MET A 70 -9.29 2.16 1.75
C MET A 70 -8.66 3.51 2.07
N GLN A 71 -8.82 3.96 3.31
CA GLN A 71 -8.08 5.12 3.82
C GLN A 71 -6.61 4.77 4.03
N PRO A 72 -5.67 5.72 3.83
CA PRO A 72 -4.27 5.50 4.15
C PRO A 72 -4.08 5.03 5.59
N ILE A 73 -3.22 4.04 5.79
CA ILE A 73 -2.88 3.49 7.11
C ILE A 73 -1.43 3.77 7.46
N MET A 74 -1.10 3.65 8.74
CA MET A 74 0.26 3.88 9.27
C MET A 74 1.22 2.71 9.05
N GLY A 75 0.78 1.62 8.41
CA GLY A 75 1.62 0.46 8.12
C GLY A 75 2.72 0.79 7.10
N ALA A 76 3.89 0.18 7.28
CA ALA A 76 4.97 0.20 6.29
C ALA A 76 4.97 -1.11 5.50
N GLU A 77 5.29 -1.02 4.21
CA GLU A 77 5.30 -2.15 3.28
C GLU A 77 6.50 -2.01 2.35
N ASP A 78 7.28 -3.08 2.16
CA ASP A 78 8.53 -3.04 1.39
C ASP A 78 8.26 -2.99 -0.13
N PHE A 79 7.04 -3.33 -0.56
CA PHE A 79 6.58 -3.09 -1.93
C PHE A 79 6.75 -1.63 -2.38
N SER A 80 6.77 -0.69 -1.43
CA SER A 80 7.04 0.73 -1.68
C SER A 80 8.31 0.99 -2.50
N PHE A 81 9.36 0.19 -2.31
CA PHE A 81 10.60 0.33 -3.09
C PHE A 81 10.41 0.02 -4.58
N PHE A 82 9.56 -0.96 -4.90
CA PHE A 82 9.23 -1.26 -6.30
C PHE A 82 8.34 -0.16 -6.89
N ALA A 83 7.36 0.31 -6.12
CA ALA A 83 6.44 1.37 -6.55
C ALA A 83 7.12 2.74 -6.77
N GLU A 84 8.25 3.01 -6.10
CA GLU A 84 9.08 4.18 -6.40
C GLU A 84 9.84 4.05 -7.73
N ALA A 85 10.25 2.83 -8.10
CA ALA A 85 11.07 2.60 -9.28
C ALA A 85 10.24 2.49 -10.57
N ILE A 86 9.07 1.85 -10.49
CA ILE A 86 8.16 1.64 -11.62
C ILE A 86 6.70 1.79 -11.17
N PRO A 87 5.75 2.11 -12.07
CA PRO A 87 4.33 2.12 -11.74
C PRO A 87 3.91 0.79 -11.11
N GLY A 88 3.55 0.85 -9.82
CA GLY A 88 3.11 -0.30 -9.03
C GLY A 88 1.70 -0.10 -8.49
N TYR A 89 1.04 -1.20 -8.17
CA TYR A 89 -0.28 -1.19 -7.55
C TYR A 89 -0.41 -2.31 -6.51
N PHE A 90 -0.72 -1.93 -5.28
CA PHE A 90 -0.86 -2.78 -4.11
C PHE A 90 -2.29 -2.69 -3.57
N TYR A 91 -2.89 -3.82 -3.21
CA TYR A 91 -4.25 -3.87 -2.71
C TYR A 91 -4.41 -4.95 -1.66
N TYR A 92 -5.39 -4.77 -0.78
CA TYR A 92 -5.80 -5.80 0.18
C TYR A 92 -6.92 -6.64 -0.38
N ILE A 93 -6.94 -7.91 0.02
CA ILE A 93 -8.09 -8.78 -0.18
C ILE A 93 -8.86 -8.91 1.13
N GLY A 94 -10.17 -8.64 1.07
CA GLY A 94 -11.03 -8.74 2.25
C GLY A 94 -11.18 -10.19 2.69
N MET A 95 -10.80 -10.50 3.93
CA MET A 95 -10.93 -11.84 4.51
C MET A 95 -12.15 -12.01 5.41
N ILE A 96 -12.88 -10.92 5.67
CA ILE A 96 -14.02 -10.91 6.58
C ILE A 96 -15.18 -11.70 5.96
N ASN A 97 -15.74 -12.61 6.75
CA ASN A 97 -16.97 -13.30 6.45
C ASN A 97 -17.98 -13.02 7.57
N GLU A 98 -19.14 -12.45 7.24
CA GLU A 98 -20.19 -12.10 8.21
C GLU A 98 -20.73 -13.30 8.98
N THR A 99 -20.55 -14.53 8.46
CA THR A 99 -21.02 -15.76 9.11
C THR A 99 -19.96 -16.45 9.97
N GLN A 100 -18.73 -15.94 10.01
CA GLN A 100 -17.60 -16.54 10.75
C GLN A 100 -17.17 -15.67 11.94
N GLU A 101 -16.32 -16.24 12.81
CA GLU A 101 -15.68 -15.49 13.89
C GLU A 101 -14.95 -14.26 13.35
N GLN A 102 -14.98 -13.18 14.14
CA GLN A 102 -14.21 -11.98 13.83
C GLN A 102 -12.72 -12.33 13.73
N LEU A 103 -12.11 -11.94 12.61
CA LEU A 103 -10.68 -12.16 12.39
C LEU A 103 -9.87 -11.13 13.17
N GLU A 104 -8.85 -11.63 13.86
CA GLU A 104 -7.85 -10.83 14.56
C GLU A 104 -6.90 -10.17 13.56
N PRO A 105 -6.33 -8.99 13.87
CA PRO A 105 -5.46 -8.28 12.95
C PRO A 105 -4.16 -9.03 12.68
N GLY A 106 -3.49 -8.66 11.58
CA GLY A 106 -2.12 -9.08 11.32
C GLY A 106 -1.22 -8.80 12.53
N HIS A 107 -0.26 -9.68 12.77
CA HIS A 107 0.63 -9.69 13.95
C HIS A 107 0.00 -10.15 15.27
N SER A 108 -1.29 -10.48 15.32
CA SER A 108 -1.88 -11.16 16.49
C SER A 108 -1.48 -12.64 16.53
N PRO A 109 -1.18 -13.23 17.70
CA PRO A 109 -0.97 -14.68 17.83
C PRO A 109 -2.24 -15.50 17.55
N TYR A 110 -3.40 -14.84 17.50
CA TYR A 110 -4.69 -15.44 17.19
C TYR A 110 -5.13 -15.19 15.74
N PHE A 111 -4.24 -14.63 14.91
CA PHE A 111 -4.51 -14.40 13.49
C PHE A 111 -4.90 -15.71 12.79
N LYS A 112 -5.99 -15.66 12.04
CA LYS A 112 -6.51 -16.76 11.22
C LYS A 112 -6.74 -16.25 9.81
N VAL A 113 -6.53 -17.13 8.82
CA VAL A 113 -6.78 -16.82 7.40
C VAL A 113 -8.11 -17.44 6.98
N ASN A 114 -8.93 -16.67 6.30
CA ASN A 114 -10.10 -17.20 5.57
C ASN A 114 -9.65 -17.72 4.20
N GLU A 115 -9.46 -19.04 4.10
CA GLU A 115 -8.96 -19.69 2.89
C GLU A 115 -9.96 -19.68 1.72
N ASP A 116 -11.26 -19.50 1.99
CA ASP A 116 -12.31 -19.42 0.97
C ASP A 116 -12.10 -18.24 0.01
N ILE A 117 -11.30 -17.26 0.43
CA ILE A 117 -11.01 -16.04 -0.33
C ILE A 117 -9.80 -16.21 -1.26
N LEU A 118 -8.94 -17.21 -1.02
CA LEU A 118 -7.71 -17.42 -1.82
C LEU A 118 -8.00 -17.62 -3.32
N PRO A 119 -9.03 -18.38 -3.75
CA PRO A 119 -9.36 -18.50 -5.17
C PRO A 119 -9.73 -17.16 -5.82
N TYR A 120 -10.43 -16.28 -5.09
CA TYR A 120 -10.78 -14.95 -5.59
C TYR A 120 -9.55 -14.07 -5.75
N GLY A 121 -8.62 -14.12 -4.78
CA GLY A 121 -7.37 -13.37 -4.86
C GLY A 121 -6.50 -13.81 -6.03
N ALA A 122 -6.34 -15.13 -6.21
CA ALA A 122 -5.61 -15.69 -7.33
C ALA A 122 -6.25 -15.32 -8.68
N ALA A 123 -7.57 -15.47 -8.79
CA ALA A 123 -8.30 -15.13 -10.01
C ALA A 123 -8.20 -13.63 -10.34
N LEU A 124 -8.33 -12.75 -9.33
CA LEU A 124 -8.22 -11.32 -9.52
C LEU A 124 -6.80 -10.93 -9.98
N HIS A 125 -5.77 -11.46 -9.32
CA HIS A 125 -4.38 -11.17 -9.69
C HIS A 125 -4.05 -11.63 -11.13
N ALA A 126 -4.49 -12.84 -11.49
CA ALA A 126 -4.34 -13.35 -12.85
C ALA A 126 -5.09 -12.50 -13.88
N SER A 127 -6.33 -12.10 -13.57
CA SER A 127 -7.16 -11.29 -14.47
C SER A 127 -6.59 -9.88 -14.67
N LEU A 128 -6.04 -9.27 -13.61
CA LEU A 128 -5.34 -7.99 -13.71
C LEU A 128 -4.18 -8.07 -14.70
N ALA A 129 -3.34 -9.10 -14.57
CA ALA A 129 -2.19 -9.31 -15.44
C ALA A 129 -2.60 -9.59 -16.89
N VAL A 130 -3.54 -10.52 -17.12
CA VAL A 130 -3.99 -10.90 -18.47
C VAL A 130 -4.64 -9.72 -19.17
N THR A 131 -5.55 -9.01 -18.49
CA THR A 131 -6.26 -7.88 -19.09
C THR A 131 -5.28 -6.75 -19.43
N TYR A 132 -4.33 -6.45 -18.54
CA TYR A 132 -3.30 -5.45 -18.80
C TYR A 132 -2.45 -5.77 -20.04
N LEU A 133 -2.01 -7.03 -20.18
CA LEU A 133 -1.19 -7.45 -21.32
C LEU A 133 -1.98 -7.44 -22.64
N LEU A 134 -3.26 -7.81 -22.62
CA LEU A 134 -4.11 -7.78 -23.80
C LEU A 134 -4.38 -6.35 -24.27
N GLU A 135 -4.69 -5.45 -23.34
CA GLU A 135 -4.87 -4.03 -23.65
C GLU A 135 -3.58 -3.39 -24.17
N TYR A 136 -2.44 -3.69 -23.54
CA TYR A 136 -1.15 -3.19 -24.00
C TYR A 136 -0.80 -3.68 -25.42
N HIS A 137 -1.06 -4.96 -25.72
CA HIS A 137 -0.85 -5.50 -27.07
C HIS A 137 -1.75 -4.79 -28.11
N SER A 138 -3.01 -4.49 -27.77
CA SER A 138 -3.92 -3.78 -28.66
C SER A 138 -3.42 -2.37 -29.02
N GLN A 139 -2.77 -1.68 -28.07
CA GLN A 139 -2.20 -0.36 -28.29
C GLN A 139 -0.97 -0.43 -29.21
N LEU A 140 -0.11 -1.44 -29.05
CA LEU A 140 1.03 -1.67 -29.92
C LEU A 140 0.63 -2.00 -31.37
N THR A 141 -0.41 -2.84 -31.57
CA THR A 141 -0.89 -3.14 -32.92
C THR A 141 -1.53 -1.94 -33.60
N THR A 142 -2.15 -1.04 -32.82
CA THR A 142 -2.74 0.21 -33.34
C THR A 142 -1.66 1.22 -33.73
N GLN A 143 -0.56 1.30 -32.96
CA GLN A 143 0.57 2.20 -33.31
C GLN A 143 1.40 1.71 -34.50
N LYS A 144 1.51 0.39 -34.73
CA LYS A 144 2.26 -0.17 -35.86
C LYS A 144 1.62 0.11 -37.23
N GLY A 145 0.35 0.51 -37.28
CA GLY A 145 -0.34 0.91 -38.51
C GLY A 145 -0.01 2.32 -39.04
N SER A 146 0.83 3.10 -38.35
CA SER A 146 1.16 4.49 -38.72
C SER A 146 2.54 4.66 -39.39
N CYS A 147 3.31 3.59 -39.61
CA CYS A 147 4.54 3.68 -40.39
C CYS A 147 4.18 3.60 -41.87
N HIS A 148 4.10 4.76 -42.54
CA HIS A 148 4.14 4.82 -43.99
C HIS A 148 5.56 4.41 -44.42
N ASP A 149 5.72 3.18 -44.88
CA ASP A 149 6.91 2.77 -45.62
C ASP A 149 6.83 3.46 -47.01
N GLU A 150 7.50 4.60 -47.15
CA GLU A 150 7.78 5.16 -48.48
C GLU A 150 9.07 4.55 -49.03
N LEU A 151 8.91 3.86 -50.16
CA LEU A 151 9.95 3.53 -51.13
C LEU A 151 10.37 4.79 -51.90
#